data_AF-A0A7S2DT26-F1
#
_entry.id   AF-A0A7S2DT26-F1
#
_cell.length_a   1.000
_cell.length_b   1.000
_cell.length_c   1.000
_cell.angle_alpha   90.00
_cell.angle_beta   90.00
_cell.angle_gamma   90.00
#
_symmetry.space_group_name_H-M   'P 1'
#
loop_
_entity.id
_entity.type
_entity.pdbx_description
1 polymer ?
#
loop_
_entity_poly.entity_id
_entity_poly.type
_entity_poly.pdbx_seq_one_letter_code
_entity_poly.pdbx_strand_id
1 'polypeptide(L)'
;NGLSMVRISCQDLDKTTYVPGNEETNHKNLQAMVAFEALERGGTHLAVFVTGNNVAMAQVKATEMMAGDLSLSSRFADLTRQPGVYSNGALVKGLAGEKLEDFCRALPASFVASLVDAIVECP
;
A
#
# COMPACT_ATOMS: atom_id res chain seq x y z
N ASN A 1 25.63 9.38 1.98
CA ASN A 1 24.83 8.91 0.81
C ASN A 1 23.92 7.73 1.16
N GLY A 2 23.18 7.80 2.27
CA GLY A 2 22.57 6.62 2.93
C GLY A 2 21.10 6.34 2.63
N LEU A 3 20.46 7.03 1.68
CA LEU A 3 19.12 6.69 1.19
C LEU A 3 19.20 5.64 0.07
N SER A 4 20.10 4.67 0.18
CA SER A 4 20.32 3.66 -0.86
C SER A 4 19.09 2.77 -1.04
N MET A 5 18.22 3.25 -1.94
CA MET A 5 17.22 2.58 -2.77
C MET A 5 16.14 1.77 -2.06
N VAL A 6 15.18 2.45 -1.44
CA VAL A 6 13.83 1.88 -1.25
C VAL A 6 13.07 2.01 -2.57
N ARG A 7 12.51 0.91 -3.10
CA ARG A 7 11.53 0.98 -4.20
C ARG A 7 10.17 0.52 -3.71
N ILE A 8 9.15 1.31 -4.04
CA ILE A 8 7.78 1.06 -3.61
C ILE A 8 6.93 0.87 -4.88
N SER A 9 6.21 -0.24 -4.94
CA SER A 9 5.19 -0.51 -5.94
C SER A 9 3.83 -0.21 -5.32
N CYS A 10 3.19 0.87 -5.77
CA CYS A 10 1.85 1.25 -5.34
C CYS A 10 0.84 0.72 -6.35
N GLN A 11 -0.05 -0.17 -5.92
CA GLN A 11 -1.02 -0.79 -6.82
C GLN A 11 -2.44 -0.47 -6.41
N ASP A 12 -3.21 0.08 -7.35
CA ASP A 12 -4.64 0.19 -7.17
C ASP A 12 -5.26 -1.20 -7.00
N LEU A 13 -6.26 -1.34 -6.13
CA LEU A 13 -6.85 -2.65 -5.87
C LEU A 13 -7.89 -3.01 -6.93
N ASP A 14 -8.95 -2.23 -7.07
CA ASP A 14 -10.10 -2.63 -7.89
C ASP A 14 -9.83 -2.50 -9.39
N LYS A 15 -10.10 -3.56 -10.15
CA LYS A 15 -9.89 -3.63 -11.61
C LYS A 15 -8.43 -3.45 -12.06
N THR A 16 -7.49 -3.41 -11.11
CA THR A 16 -6.05 -3.33 -11.36
C THR A 16 -5.39 -4.60 -10.80
N THR A 17 -5.21 -4.71 -9.48
CA THR A 17 -4.68 -5.94 -8.86
C THR A 17 -5.78 -7.00 -8.68
N TYR A 18 -6.99 -6.60 -8.26
CA TYR A 18 -8.17 -7.45 -8.12
C TYR A 18 -9.10 -7.33 -9.33
N VAL A 19 -9.29 -8.43 -10.02
CA VAL A 19 -10.20 -8.60 -11.16
C VAL A 19 -11.34 -9.54 -10.75
N PRO A 20 -12.58 -9.02 -10.59
CA PRO A 20 -13.72 -9.84 -10.20
C PRO A 20 -13.94 -11.03 -11.14
N GLY A 21 -14.13 -12.22 -10.58
CA GLY A 21 -14.39 -13.45 -11.34
C GLY A 21 -13.19 -14.02 -12.10
N ASN A 22 -11.97 -13.51 -11.88
CA ASN A 22 -10.75 -14.00 -12.52
C ASN A 22 -9.70 -14.41 -11.47
N GLU A 23 -9.93 -15.56 -10.84
CA GLU A 23 -9.10 -16.12 -9.77
C GLU A 23 -7.64 -16.32 -10.20
N GLU A 24 -7.40 -16.80 -11.43
CA GLU A 24 -6.05 -17.01 -11.95
C GLU A 24 -5.26 -15.70 -12.05
N THR A 25 -5.88 -14.64 -12.56
CA THR A 25 -5.23 -13.33 -12.66
C THR A 25 -4.98 -12.74 -11.28
N ASN A 26 -5.96 -12.83 -10.39
CA ASN A 26 -5.85 -12.38 -9.00
C ASN A 26 -4.68 -13.03 -8.27
N HIS A 27 -4.56 -14.35 -8.41
CA HIS A 27 -3.49 -15.12 -7.83
C HIS A 27 -2.12 -14.72 -8.38
N LYS A 28 -1.98 -14.62 -9.72
CA LYS A 28 -0.74 -14.16 -10.37
C LYS A 28 -0.35 -12.75 -9.95
N ASN A 29 -1.31 -11.86 -9.76
CA ASN A 29 -1.04 -10.49 -9.33
C ASN A 29 -0.49 -10.46 -7.89
N LEU A 30 -1.04 -11.24 -6.96
CA LEU A 30 -0.45 -11.38 -5.62
C LEU A 30 0.95 -11.98 -5.66
N GLN A 31 1.15 -13.02 -6.47
CA GLN A 31 2.49 -13.62 -6.65
C GLN A 31 3.50 -12.61 -7.18
N ALA A 32 3.10 -11.76 -8.12
CA ALA A 32 3.97 -10.70 -8.64
C ALA A 32 4.34 -9.67 -7.56
N MET A 33 3.41 -9.32 -6.66
CA MET A 33 3.71 -8.44 -5.53
C MET A 33 4.71 -9.09 -4.55
N VAL A 34 4.52 -10.36 -4.20
CA VAL A 34 5.46 -11.10 -3.33
C VAL A 34 6.84 -11.23 -4.00
N ALA A 35 6.86 -11.55 -5.29
CA ALA A 35 8.10 -11.64 -6.06
C ALA A 35 8.84 -10.31 -6.12
N PHE A 36 8.12 -9.18 -6.24
CA PHE A 36 8.70 -7.85 -6.17
C PHE A 36 9.35 -7.57 -4.81
N GLU A 37 8.67 -7.88 -3.70
CA GLU A 37 9.21 -7.71 -2.35
C GLU A 37 10.43 -8.60 -2.10
N ALA A 38 10.50 -9.79 -2.71
CA ALA A 38 11.60 -10.73 -2.59
C ALA A 38 12.85 -10.39 -3.42
N LEU A 39 12.82 -9.34 -4.25
CA LEU A 39 13.98 -8.96 -5.05
C LEU A 39 15.14 -8.48 -4.15
N GLU A 40 16.25 -9.23 -4.11
CA GLU A 40 17.41 -8.90 -3.25
C GLU A 40 18.33 -7.81 -3.83
N ARG A 41 18.10 -7.38 -5.08
CA ARG A 41 19.01 -6.46 -5.79
C ARG A 41 18.68 -5.00 -5.52
N GLY A 42 19.56 -4.34 -4.78
CA GLY A 42 19.62 -2.88 -4.74
C GLY A 42 18.65 -2.22 -3.77
N GLY A 43 18.40 -2.84 -2.61
CA GLY A 43 17.72 -2.22 -1.46
C GLY A 43 16.36 -2.83 -1.12
N THR A 44 15.57 -2.14 -0.30
CA THR A 44 14.27 -2.63 0.18
C THR A 44 13.20 -2.46 -0.88
N HIS A 45 12.44 -3.51 -1.16
CA HIS A 45 11.29 -3.47 -2.06
C HIS A 45 10.00 -3.67 -1.28
N LEU A 46 9.00 -2.84 -1.57
CA LEU A 46 7.71 -2.87 -0.89
C LEU A 46 6.57 -2.79 -1.90
N ALA A 47 5.61 -3.72 -1.84
CA ALA A 47 4.39 -3.66 -2.63
C ALA A 47 3.21 -3.27 -1.71
N VAL A 48 2.48 -2.22 -2.06
CA VAL A 48 1.38 -1.68 -1.24
C VAL A 48 0.09 -1.59 -2.04
N PHE A 49 -1.02 -1.92 -1.40
CA PHE A 49 -2.33 -1.60 -1.95
C PHE A 49 -2.64 -0.12 -1.74
N VAL A 50 -3.17 0.49 -2.78
CA VAL A 50 -3.79 1.82 -2.77
C VAL A 50 -5.23 1.61 -3.19
N THR A 51 -6.20 2.07 -2.40
CA THR A 51 -7.60 1.74 -2.73
C THR A 51 -8.60 2.71 -2.11
N GLY A 52 -9.73 2.88 -2.79
CA GLY A 52 -10.93 3.52 -2.24
C GLY A 52 -11.65 2.67 -1.19
N ASN A 53 -11.36 1.37 -1.12
CA ASN A 53 -11.93 0.49 -0.11
C ASN A 53 -11.38 0.82 1.29
N ASN A 54 -12.21 0.62 2.32
CA ASN A 54 -11.68 0.54 3.68
C ASN A 54 -10.85 -0.76 3.84
N VAL A 55 -10.06 -0.84 4.92
CA VAL A 55 -9.15 -1.98 5.15
C VAL A 55 -9.88 -3.32 5.23
N ALA A 56 -11.11 -3.36 5.75
CA ALA A 56 -11.89 -4.59 5.88
C ALA A 56 -12.34 -5.12 4.51
N MET A 57 -12.83 -4.24 3.62
CA MET A 57 -13.18 -4.62 2.24
C MET A 57 -11.95 -5.02 1.43
N ALA A 58 -10.83 -4.32 1.62
CA ALA A 58 -9.56 -4.69 1.01
C ALA A 58 -9.10 -6.09 1.49
N GLN A 59 -9.29 -6.41 2.78
CA GLN A 59 -8.96 -7.71 3.35
C GLN A 59 -9.77 -8.83 2.72
N VAL A 60 -11.09 -8.63 2.52
CA VAL A 60 -11.95 -9.64 1.87
C VAL A 60 -11.42 -9.96 0.46
N LYS A 61 -11.12 -8.93 -0.33
CA LYS A 61 -10.57 -9.11 -1.69
C LYS A 61 -9.21 -9.79 -1.67
N ALA A 62 -8.30 -9.37 -0.79
CA ALA A 62 -7.01 -10.04 -0.63
C ALA A 62 -7.17 -11.53 -0.27
N THR A 63 -8.13 -11.86 0.61
CA THR A 63 -8.48 -13.25 0.95
C THR A 63 -8.99 -14.04 -0.24
N GLU A 64 -9.86 -13.46 -1.06
CA GLU A 64 -10.33 -14.09 -2.31
C GLU A 64 -9.19 -14.30 -3.30
N MET A 65 -8.30 -13.32 -3.46
CA MET A 65 -7.17 -13.38 -4.38
C MET A 65 -6.15 -14.46 -4.02
N MET A 66 -6.04 -14.81 -2.73
CA MET A 66 -5.18 -15.91 -2.30
C MET A 66 -5.72 -17.27 -2.74
N ALA A 67 -7.03 -17.40 -2.99
CA ALA A 67 -7.67 -18.65 -3.44
C ALA A 67 -7.28 -19.89 -2.59
N GLY A 68 -7.04 -19.70 -1.29
CA GLY A 68 -6.60 -20.77 -0.38
C GLY A 68 -5.10 -21.12 -0.42
N ASP A 69 -4.28 -20.40 -1.20
CA ASP A 69 -2.83 -20.56 -1.18
C ASP A 69 -2.23 -19.97 0.10
N LEU A 70 -1.90 -20.86 1.04
CA LEU A 70 -1.32 -20.51 2.33
C LEU A 70 0.10 -19.96 2.23
N SER A 71 0.81 -20.18 1.11
CA SER A 71 2.16 -19.62 0.91
C SER A 71 2.15 -18.10 0.74
N LEU A 72 1.06 -17.56 0.17
CA LEU A 72 0.81 -16.12 0.05
C LEU A 72 0.13 -15.55 1.31
N SER A 73 -0.37 -16.42 2.20
CA SER A 73 -1.20 -16.03 3.33
C SER A 73 -0.50 -15.20 4.38
N SER A 74 0.76 -15.43 4.72
CA SER A 74 1.40 -14.69 5.82
C SER A 74 1.46 -13.17 5.58
N ARG A 75 1.58 -12.74 4.31
CA ARG A 75 1.66 -11.33 3.91
C ARG A 75 0.30 -10.65 3.75
N PHE A 76 -0.71 -11.37 3.27
CA PHE A 76 -2.03 -10.82 2.95
C PHE A 76 -3.14 -11.31 3.89
N ALA A 77 -2.84 -12.16 4.88
CA ALA A 77 -3.79 -12.63 5.89
C ALA A 77 -4.29 -11.52 6.81
N ASP A 78 -3.48 -10.48 7.01
CA ASP A 78 -3.86 -9.36 7.85
C ASP A 78 -3.32 -8.03 7.33
N LEU A 79 -4.08 -7.39 6.45
CA LEU A 79 -3.83 -6.06 5.93
C LEU A 79 -3.86 -4.98 7.02
N THR A 80 -4.41 -5.26 8.20
CA THR A 80 -4.34 -4.31 9.33
C THR A 80 -2.94 -4.24 9.94
N ARG A 81 -1.99 -5.08 9.52
CA ARG A 81 -0.60 -5.04 9.98
C ARG A 81 0.38 -4.69 8.86
N GLN A 82 -0.14 -4.45 7.66
CA GLN A 82 0.66 -4.20 6.47
C GLN A 82 0.59 -2.72 6.07
N PRO A 83 1.63 -2.23 5.37
CA PRO A 83 1.57 -0.92 4.75
C PRO A 83 0.53 -0.90 3.63
N GLY A 84 -0.15 0.24 3.51
CA GLY A 84 -1.21 0.41 2.53
C GLY A 84 -1.92 1.75 2.66
N VAL A 85 -2.61 2.13 1.60
CA VAL A 85 -3.42 3.34 1.50
C VAL A 85 -4.87 2.92 1.25
N TYR A 86 -5.76 3.31 2.15
CA TYR A 86 -7.16 2.88 2.16
C TYR A 86 -8.08 4.10 2.18
N SER A 87 -9.34 3.89 1.83
CA SER A 87 -10.38 4.92 1.85
C SER A 87 -9.96 6.19 1.10
N ASN A 88 -9.38 6.03 -0.10
CA ASN A 88 -8.88 7.13 -0.94
C ASN A 88 -7.81 8.01 -0.26
N GLY A 89 -6.99 7.41 0.62
CA GLY A 89 -5.95 8.14 1.35
C GLY A 89 -6.39 8.67 2.71
N ALA A 90 -7.65 8.49 3.09
CA ALA A 90 -8.12 8.85 4.43
C ALA A 90 -7.52 7.97 5.54
N LEU A 91 -6.99 6.78 5.19
CA LEU A 91 -6.23 5.93 6.10
C LEU A 91 -4.94 5.49 5.41
N VAL A 92 -3.80 5.80 6.01
CA VAL A 92 -2.48 5.37 5.54
C VAL A 92 -1.78 4.57 6.63
N LYS A 93 -1.24 3.40 6.27
CA LYS A 93 -0.50 2.50 7.16
C LYS A 93 0.96 2.40 6.72
N GLY A 94 1.88 2.51 7.68
CA GLY A 94 3.32 2.37 7.47
C GLY A 94 3.83 0.93 7.53
N LEU A 95 5.17 0.76 7.48
CA LEU A 95 5.89 -0.53 7.42
C LEU A 95 5.60 -1.51 8.57
N ALA A 96 5.02 -1.06 9.68
CA ALA A 96 4.61 -1.88 10.82
C ALA A 96 3.09 -1.94 11.03
N GLY A 97 2.30 -1.47 10.06
CA GLY A 97 0.84 -1.34 10.21
C GLY A 97 0.40 -0.21 11.14
N GLU A 98 1.33 0.55 11.71
CA GLU A 98 1.07 1.77 12.47
C GLU A 98 0.48 2.84 11.55
N LYS A 99 -0.45 3.64 12.08
CA LYS A 99 -1.06 4.72 11.29
C LYS A 99 0.02 5.74 10.99
N LEU A 100 0.07 6.22 9.75
CA LEU A 100 1.01 7.29 9.39
C LEU A 100 0.74 8.56 10.23
N GLU A 101 -0.51 8.77 10.64
CA GLU A 101 -0.97 9.83 11.55
C GLU A 101 -0.21 9.83 12.90
N ASP A 102 0.21 8.66 13.39
CA ASP A 102 0.96 8.58 14.65
C ASP A 102 2.42 9.08 14.50
N PHE A 103 2.95 9.07 13.27
CA PHE A 103 4.26 9.63 12.91
C PHE A 103 4.18 11.07 12.39
N CYS A 104 3.06 11.43 11.75
CA CYS A 104 2.76 12.79 11.35
C CYS A 104 2.37 13.59 12.60
N ARG A 105 3.37 14.08 13.35
CA ARG A 105 3.12 15.23 14.22
C ARG A 105 2.41 16.28 13.39
N ALA A 106 1.32 16.85 13.93
CA ALA A 106 0.64 17.95 13.29
C ALA A 106 1.69 18.95 12.78
N LEU A 107 1.74 19.13 11.46
CA LEU A 107 2.67 20.08 10.88
C LEU A 107 2.35 21.45 11.47
N PRO A 108 3.36 22.25 11.86
CA PRO A 108 3.11 23.59 12.38
C PRO A 108 2.20 24.36 11.41
N ALA A 109 1.17 25.03 11.94
CA ALA A 109 0.19 25.73 11.11
C ALA A 109 0.84 26.72 10.12
N SER A 110 1.97 27.33 10.53
CA SER A 110 2.79 28.19 9.67
C SER A 110 3.35 27.46 8.45
N PHE A 111 3.82 26.23 8.61
CA PHE A 111 4.34 25.41 7.52
C PHE A 111 3.24 25.03 6.53
N VAL A 112 2.05 24.65 7.03
CA VAL A 112 0.90 24.31 6.19
C VAL A 112 0.43 25.53 5.39
N ALA A 113 0.33 26.70 6.02
CA ALA A 113 -0.03 27.94 5.34
C ALA A 113 0.96 28.29 4.23
N SER A 114 2.27 28.26 4.52
CA SER A 114 3.30 28.57 3.52
C SER A 114 3.35 27.56 2.36
N LEU A 115 3.03 26.28 2.61
CA LEU A 115 2.95 25.27 1.56
C LEU A 115 1.74 25.51 0.63
N VAL A 116 0.59 25.88 1.20
CA VAL A 116 -0.62 26.20 0.44
C VAL A 116 -0.39 27.45 -0.42
N ASP A 117 0.19 28.50 0.17
CA ASP A 117 0.52 29.73 -0.57
C ASP A 117 1.46 29.45 -1.75
N ALA A 118 2.50 28.62 -1.54
CA ALA A 118 3.43 28.24 -2.59
C ALA A 118 2.77 27.42 -3.73
N ILE A 119 1.80 26.56 -3.43
CA ILE A 119 1.05 25.78 -4.43
C ILE A 119 0.09 26.69 -5.22
N VAL A 120 -0.50 27.67 -4.57
CA VAL A 120 -1.41 28.64 -5.22
C VAL A 120 -0.63 29.60 -6.12
N GLU A 121 0.58 30.00 -5.72
CA GLU A 121 1.45 30.90 -6.50
C GLU A 121 2.18 30.20 -7.66
N CYS A 122 2.38 28.88 -7.59
CA CYS A 122 2.96 28.05 -8.66
C CYS A 122 2.02 26.88 -9.02
N PRO A 123 0.94 27.14 -9.77
CA PRO A 123 -0.04 26.12 -10.17
C PRO A 123 0.49 25.08 -11.17
#